data_AF-A0A936FV80-F1
#
_entry.id   AF-A0A936FV80-F1
#
_cell.length_a   1.000
_cell.length_b   1.000
_cell.length_c   1.000
_cell.angle_alpha   90.00
_cell.angle_beta   90.00
_cell.angle_gamma   90.00
#
_symmetry.space_group_name_H-M   'P 1'
#
loop_
_entity.id
_entity.type
_entity.pdbx_description
1 polymer ?
#
loop_
_entity_poly.entity_id
_entity_poly.type
_entity_poly.pdbx_seq_one_letter_code
_entity_poly.pdbx_strand_id
1 'polypeptide(L)'
;MDRKDFIKSGLITTIGLIACSSPKNGIKPIQTKTNKLEELYIPALHPTLEEGNIQKVKYCQTGHQFACSEYIYGPKKMGPAPHVHDTLDELMYVIEGAATIMVGNNITRVEAGAWHMRPHGIVHTFWNAEDVPVKFLDIYTNQNFDDFQIEYKAVKKYLKDNQIAKDSKASYAKLDELFSKWGITMYHEQRKPIMEKYGLT
;
A
#
# COMPACT_ATOMS: atom_id res chain seq x y z
N MET A 1 20.67 -12.07 -44.83
CA MET A 1 21.29 -13.17 -44.05
C MET A 1 21.12 -12.85 -42.58
N ASP A 2 20.59 -13.83 -41.86
CA ASP A 2 20.13 -13.80 -40.47
C ASP A 2 21.21 -13.50 -39.42
N ARG A 3 20.76 -12.98 -38.28
CA ARG A 3 20.66 -13.76 -37.03
C ARG A 3 19.56 -13.20 -36.14
N LYS A 4 18.36 -13.73 -36.38
CA LYS A 4 17.28 -13.84 -35.39
C LYS A 4 17.76 -14.68 -34.21
N ASP A 5 17.03 -14.55 -33.10
CA ASP A 5 17.06 -15.38 -31.88
C ASP A 5 17.59 -14.65 -30.64
N PHE A 6 16.73 -13.80 -30.06
CA PHE A 6 16.72 -13.68 -28.61
C PHE A 6 15.42 -14.29 -28.09
N ILE A 7 15.61 -15.41 -27.39
CA ILE A 7 14.62 -16.38 -26.98
C ILE A 7 13.60 -15.75 -26.04
N LYS A 8 12.32 -15.94 -26.38
CA LYS A 8 11.21 -15.95 -25.42
C LYS A 8 11.51 -16.97 -24.33
N SER A 9 11.69 -16.51 -23.10
CA SER A 9 11.43 -17.36 -21.93
C SER A 9 10.60 -16.57 -20.93
N GLY A 10 9.30 -16.76 -21.03
CA GLY A 10 8.39 -16.47 -19.93
C GLY A 10 8.69 -17.45 -18.81
N LEU A 11 9.32 -16.95 -17.75
CA LEU A 11 9.30 -17.61 -16.46
C LEU A 11 8.05 -17.11 -15.73
N ILE A 12 6.97 -17.86 -15.86
CA ILE A 12 5.92 -17.90 -14.83
C ILE A 12 6.65 -18.37 -13.57
N THR A 13 7.05 -17.44 -12.71
CA THR A 13 7.61 -17.81 -11.41
C THR A 13 6.44 -18.19 -10.53
N THR A 14 6.18 -19.49 -10.50
CA THR A 14 5.39 -20.15 -9.47
C THR A 14 5.80 -19.55 -8.13
N ILE A 15 4.83 -19.06 -7.36
CA ILE A 15 5.01 -18.61 -5.98
C ILE A 15 5.55 -19.81 -5.19
N GLY A 16 6.88 -19.88 -5.11
CA GLY A 16 7.57 -20.85 -4.31
C GLY A 16 7.42 -20.46 -2.86
N LEU A 17 6.78 -21.31 -2.08
CA LEU A 17 6.94 -21.40 -0.63
C LEU A 17 8.43 -21.24 -0.31
N ILE A 18 8.85 -20.08 0.17
CA ILE A 18 10.18 -19.93 0.75
C ILE A 18 10.12 -20.66 2.09
N ALA A 19 10.48 -21.93 2.06
CA ALA A 19 10.69 -22.75 3.24
C ALA A 19 11.84 -22.15 4.05
N CYS A 20 11.62 -21.99 5.36
CA CYS A 20 12.63 -21.56 6.32
C CYS A 20 13.86 -22.47 6.20
N SER A 21 14.97 -21.93 5.72
CA SER A 21 16.27 -22.56 5.91
C SER A 21 17.18 -21.59 6.63
N SER A 22 17.53 -21.94 7.87
CA SER A 22 18.53 -21.22 8.65
C SER A 22 19.94 -21.55 8.11
N PRO A 23 20.88 -20.58 8.09
CA PRO A 23 22.26 -20.86 7.73
C PRO A 23 22.90 -21.84 8.75
N LYS A 24 23.60 -22.85 8.23
CA LYS A 24 24.15 -23.97 9.03
C LYS A 24 25.47 -23.67 9.75
N ASN A 25 26.06 -22.49 9.62
CA ASN A 25 27.31 -22.15 10.31
C ASN A 25 27.33 -20.66 10.72
N GLY A 26 27.25 -20.40 12.02
CA GLY A 26 27.31 -19.06 12.60
C GLY A 26 27.25 -19.13 14.13
N ILE A 27 27.81 -18.11 14.79
CA ILE A 27 27.75 -17.92 16.24
C ILE A 27 26.31 -18.10 16.71
N LYS A 28 26.07 -18.95 17.71
CA LYS A 28 24.72 -19.13 18.26
C LYS A 28 24.22 -17.77 18.77
N PRO A 29 23.09 -17.26 18.26
CA PRO A 29 22.54 -16.00 18.74
C PRO A 29 22.22 -16.10 20.23
N ILE A 30 22.51 -15.04 20.98
CA ILE A 30 22.10 -14.94 22.38
C ILE A 30 20.58 -14.91 22.39
N GLN A 31 19.95 -16.00 22.84
CA GLN A 31 18.51 -16.05 23.00
C GLN A 31 18.10 -15.09 24.13
N THR A 32 17.39 -14.04 23.78
CA THR A 32 16.72 -13.15 24.73
C THR A 32 15.26 -13.62 24.92
N LYS A 33 14.47 -12.92 25.74
CA LYS A 33 13.05 -13.25 26.02
C LYS A 33 12.09 -13.00 24.84
N THR A 34 12.54 -13.16 23.60
CA THR A 34 11.74 -12.83 22.42
C THR A 34 10.77 -13.96 22.09
N ASN A 35 9.48 -13.60 21.98
CA ASN A 35 8.42 -14.48 21.53
C ASN A 35 8.58 -14.75 20.03
N LYS A 36 9.04 -15.94 19.62
CA LYS A 36 8.82 -16.61 18.31
C LYS A 36 8.91 -15.79 17.00
N LEU A 37 9.44 -14.56 17.01
CA LEU A 37 9.66 -13.75 15.81
C LEU A 37 10.95 -14.20 15.13
N GLU A 38 10.88 -14.35 13.81
CA GLU A 38 12.01 -14.73 12.98
C GLU A 38 12.65 -13.49 12.35
N GLU A 39 13.96 -13.56 12.08
CA GLU A 39 14.63 -12.57 11.27
C GLU A 39 13.96 -12.49 9.89
N LEU A 40 13.69 -11.27 9.42
CA LEU A 40 13.06 -11.02 8.13
C LEU A 40 14.00 -10.23 7.22
N TYR A 41 14.57 -10.90 6.23
CA TYR A 41 15.27 -10.26 5.13
C TYR A 41 14.32 -10.09 3.94
N ILE A 42 14.21 -8.86 3.42
CA ILE A 42 13.35 -8.54 2.26
C ILE A 42 14.27 -8.01 1.15
N PRO A 43 14.43 -8.76 0.03
CA PRO A 43 15.20 -8.27 -1.10
C PRO A 43 14.48 -7.11 -1.81
N ALA A 44 15.15 -6.45 -2.76
CA ALA A 44 14.48 -5.50 -3.63
C ALA A 44 13.39 -6.22 -4.46
N LEU A 45 12.12 -5.89 -4.23
CA LEU A 45 10.96 -6.56 -4.87
C LEU A 45 10.37 -5.78 -6.06
N HIS A 46 10.59 -4.46 -6.13
CA HIS A 46 10.20 -3.62 -7.28
C HIS A 46 11.45 -3.15 -8.04
N PRO A 47 11.90 -3.90 -9.06
CA PRO A 47 12.99 -3.46 -9.93
C PRO A 47 12.54 -2.43 -10.98
N THR A 48 11.23 -2.24 -11.16
CA THR A 48 10.65 -1.34 -12.17
C THR A 48 9.72 -0.31 -11.53
N LEU A 49 9.51 0.81 -12.22
CA LEU A 49 8.55 1.88 -11.85
C LEU A 49 7.14 1.63 -12.42
N GLU A 50 6.77 0.37 -12.61
CA GLU A 50 5.39 0.04 -13.02
C GLU A 50 4.43 0.27 -11.85
N GLU A 51 3.27 0.88 -12.15
CA GLU A 51 2.24 1.16 -11.14
C GLU A 51 1.80 -0.13 -10.44
N GLY A 52 1.77 -0.10 -9.11
CA GLY A 52 1.45 -1.28 -8.33
C GLY A 52 1.78 -1.13 -6.87
N ASN A 53 1.56 -2.22 -6.12
CA ASN A 53 1.93 -2.28 -4.72
C ASN A 53 2.40 -3.69 -4.34
N ILE A 54 3.39 -3.75 -3.46
CA ILE A 54 3.90 -5.00 -2.88
C ILE A 54 3.91 -4.87 -1.36
N GLN A 55 3.28 -5.84 -0.69
CA GLN A 55 3.40 -5.99 0.75
C GLN A 55 4.84 -6.40 1.09
N LYS A 56 5.57 -5.54 1.82
CA LYS A 56 6.96 -5.77 2.25
C LYS A 56 7.00 -6.55 3.56
N VAL A 57 6.27 -6.05 4.56
CA VAL A 57 6.23 -6.60 5.92
C VAL A 57 4.77 -6.81 6.30
N LYS A 58 4.42 -8.01 6.74
CA LYS A 58 3.09 -8.33 7.27
C LYS A 58 3.02 -8.05 8.77
N TYR A 59 1.84 -7.69 9.25
CA TYR A 59 1.52 -7.41 10.64
C TYR A 59 1.92 -8.56 11.58
N CYS A 60 1.66 -9.81 11.20
CA CYS A 60 2.06 -10.96 12.01
C CYS A 60 3.59 -11.14 12.11
N GLN A 61 4.37 -10.68 11.12
CA GLN A 61 5.83 -10.78 11.12
C GLN A 61 6.48 -9.79 12.09
N THR A 62 5.76 -8.76 12.51
CA THR A 62 6.25 -7.77 13.48
C THR A 62 5.73 -8.02 14.90
N GLY A 63 5.09 -9.17 15.13
CA GLY A 63 4.42 -9.45 16.40
C GLY A 63 3.17 -8.59 16.59
N HIS A 64 2.47 -8.25 15.50
CA HIS A 64 1.27 -7.42 15.50
C HIS A 64 1.55 -5.97 15.91
N GLN A 65 2.66 -5.39 15.43
CA GLN A 65 3.00 -3.99 15.71
C GLN A 65 2.71 -3.09 14.50
N PHE A 66 3.16 -3.51 13.32
CA PHE A 66 2.94 -2.78 12.08
C PHE A 66 3.01 -3.68 10.84
N ALA A 67 2.41 -3.21 9.75
CA ALA A 67 2.63 -3.72 8.40
C ALA A 67 3.29 -2.63 7.52
N CYS A 68 3.94 -3.02 6.43
CA CYS A 68 4.57 -2.09 5.50
C CYS A 68 4.37 -2.54 4.06
N SER A 69 3.96 -1.61 3.20
CA SER A 69 3.80 -1.82 1.76
C SER A 69 4.62 -0.79 0.97
N GLU A 70 5.17 -1.24 -0.16
CA GLU A 70 5.76 -0.36 -1.17
C GLU A 70 4.71 -0.09 -2.25
N TYR A 71 4.59 1.17 -2.66
CA TYR A 71 3.66 1.62 -3.67
C TYR A 71 4.39 2.40 -4.76
N ILE A 72 3.89 2.26 -5.98
CA ILE A 72 4.25 3.08 -7.12
C ILE A 72 2.96 3.63 -7.70
N TYR A 73 2.81 4.96 -7.64
CA TYR A 73 1.66 5.68 -8.19
C TYR A 73 2.09 6.40 -9.47
N GLY A 74 1.33 6.19 -10.55
CA GLY A 74 1.56 6.88 -11.81
C GLY A 74 1.37 8.41 -11.71
N PRO A 75 1.75 9.16 -12.76
CA PRO A 75 1.52 10.60 -12.83
C PRO A 75 0.05 10.97 -12.62
N LYS A 76 -0.21 12.11 -11.99
CA LYS A 76 -1.57 12.66 -11.79
C LYS A 76 -2.55 11.63 -11.23
N LYS A 77 -2.12 10.77 -10.31
CA LYS A 77 -2.92 9.65 -9.81
C LYS A 77 -3.52 9.97 -8.45
N MET A 78 -4.84 9.86 -8.33
CA MET A 78 -5.54 10.03 -7.06
C MET A 78 -5.40 8.78 -6.17
N GLY A 79 -5.14 8.99 -4.88
CA GLY A 79 -5.21 7.95 -3.86
C GLY A 79 -6.65 7.59 -3.45
N PRO A 80 -6.82 7.00 -2.25
CA PRO A 80 -8.14 6.79 -1.66
C PRO A 80 -8.91 8.10 -1.53
N ALA A 81 -10.25 8.04 -1.48
CA ALA A 81 -11.02 9.22 -1.06
C ALA A 81 -10.57 9.66 0.34
N PRO A 82 -10.72 10.94 0.72
CA PRO A 82 -10.48 11.38 2.09
C PRO A 82 -11.16 10.45 3.09
N HIS A 83 -10.44 10.08 4.14
CA HIS A 83 -10.90 9.12 5.13
C HIS A 83 -10.25 9.37 6.49
N VAL A 84 -10.82 8.76 7.51
CA VAL A 84 -10.28 8.75 8.87
C VAL A 84 -10.26 7.32 9.38
N HIS A 85 -9.19 6.98 10.09
CA HIS A 85 -9.06 5.75 10.83
C HIS A 85 -9.36 5.99 12.31
N ASP A 86 -9.98 5.02 12.98
CA ASP A 86 -10.22 5.08 14.43
C ASP A 86 -8.93 4.88 15.23
N THR A 87 -8.04 3.99 14.77
CA THR A 87 -6.83 3.60 15.50
C THR A 87 -5.57 3.45 14.65
N LEU A 88 -5.70 3.23 13.34
CA LEU A 88 -4.57 3.05 12.43
C LEU A 88 -3.90 4.40 12.15
N ASP A 89 -2.60 4.49 12.42
CA ASP A 89 -1.80 5.57 11.87
C ASP A 89 -1.12 5.14 10.57
N GLU A 90 -0.91 6.08 9.65
CA GLU A 90 -0.21 5.84 8.39
C GLU A 90 1.04 6.73 8.27
N LEU A 91 2.21 6.12 8.15
CA LEU A 91 3.48 6.82 7.94
C LEU A 91 4.01 6.57 6.53
N MET A 92 4.17 7.63 5.75
CA MET A 92 4.74 7.58 4.40
C MET A 92 6.21 7.96 4.43
N TYR A 93 7.04 7.22 3.70
CA TYR A 93 8.39 7.61 3.31
C TYR A 93 8.52 7.61 1.79
N VAL A 94 8.83 8.76 1.19
CA VAL A 94 8.97 8.87 -0.27
C VAL A 94 10.38 8.47 -0.68
N ILE A 95 10.48 7.47 -1.54
CA ILE A 95 11.77 6.96 -2.05
C ILE A 95 12.17 7.73 -3.31
N GLU A 96 11.23 7.91 -4.26
CA GLU A 96 11.46 8.60 -5.53
C GLU A 96 10.23 9.45 -5.90
N GLY A 97 10.45 10.58 -6.57
CA GLY A 97 9.38 11.50 -6.96
C GLY A 97 8.87 12.35 -5.78
N ALA A 98 7.59 12.70 -5.81
CA ALA A 98 6.93 13.40 -4.73
C ALA A 98 5.46 12.97 -4.60
N ALA A 99 4.97 12.88 -3.37
CA ALA A 99 3.55 12.71 -3.07
C ALA A 99 2.99 14.03 -2.56
N THR A 100 1.69 14.26 -2.77
CA THR A 100 0.96 15.33 -2.08
C THR A 100 0.01 14.69 -1.09
N ILE A 101 0.05 15.16 0.16
CA ILE A 101 -0.72 14.61 1.27
C ILE A 101 -1.59 15.70 1.86
N MET A 102 -2.84 15.36 2.15
CA MET A 102 -3.77 16.21 2.89
C MET A 102 -4.02 15.62 4.27
N VAL A 103 -3.92 16.44 5.32
CA VAL A 103 -4.32 16.09 6.70
C VAL A 103 -5.11 17.26 7.29
N GLY A 104 -6.39 17.03 7.58
CA GLY A 104 -7.33 18.09 7.89
C GLY A 104 -7.35 19.12 6.77
N ASN A 105 -6.98 20.36 7.10
CA ASN A 105 -6.93 21.47 6.14
C ASN A 105 -5.53 21.70 5.54
N ASN A 106 -4.52 20.96 5.99
CA ASN A 106 -3.15 21.14 5.54
C ASN A 106 -2.88 20.25 4.33
N ILE A 107 -2.20 20.82 3.33
CA ILE A 107 -1.74 20.10 2.15
C ILE A 107 -0.23 20.27 2.06
N THR A 108 0.48 19.15 2.05
CA THR A 108 1.94 19.10 2.07
C THR A 108 2.43 18.32 0.87
N ARG A 109 3.37 18.90 0.12
CA ARG A 109 4.16 18.17 -0.87
C ARG A 109 5.35 17.50 -0.18
N VAL A 110 5.47 16.19 -0.33
CA VAL A 110 6.45 15.34 0.34
C VAL A 110 7.40 14.79 -0.72
N GLU A 111 8.61 15.31 -0.74
CA GLU A 111 9.64 14.94 -1.72
C GLU A 111 10.40 13.68 -1.32
N ALA A 112 11.13 13.08 -2.27
CA ALA A 112 12.04 11.97 -2.01
C ALA A 112 12.99 12.25 -0.82
N GLY A 113 13.11 11.26 0.08
CA GLY A 113 13.86 11.36 1.32
C GLY A 113 13.08 11.95 2.50
N ALA A 114 11.89 12.51 2.26
CA ALA A 114 11.03 13.03 3.32
C ALA A 114 10.03 11.98 3.84
N TRP A 115 9.58 12.23 5.07
CA TRP A 115 8.58 11.43 5.76
C TRP A 115 7.33 12.27 6.01
N HIS A 116 6.17 11.63 6.07
CA HIS A 116 4.92 12.27 6.48
C HIS A 116 4.04 11.32 7.28
N MET A 117 3.61 11.78 8.45
CA MET A 117 2.73 11.03 9.34
C MET A 117 1.27 11.50 9.18
N ARG A 118 0.35 10.56 9.02
CA ARG A 118 -1.10 10.78 9.03
C ARG A 118 -1.65 10.11 10.29
N PRO A 119 -1.92 10.88 11.35
CA PRO A 119 -2.45 10.32 12.58
C PRO A 119 -3.91 9.88 12.40
N HIS A 120 -4.31 8.83 13.12
CA HIS A 120 -5.70 8.44 13.30
C HIS A 120 -6.53 9.58 13.89
N GLY A 121 -7.85 9.54 13.68
CA GLY A 121 -8.78 10.57 14.14
C GLY A 121 -8.75 11.89 13.36
N ILE A 122 -7.88 12.05 12.37
CA ILE A 122 -7.86 13.21 11.48
C ILE A 122 -8.07 12.77 10.04
N VAL A 123 -9.01 13.43 9.33
CA VAL A 123 -9.28 13.15 7.92
C VAL A 123 -8.02 13.38 7.08
N HIS A 124 -7.67 12.42 6.24
CA HIS A 124 -6.52 12.49 5.35
C HIS A 124 -6.72 11.77 4.03
N THR A 125 -5.85 12.10 3.06
CA THR A 125 -5.66 11.38 1.80
C THR A 125 -4.28 11.73 1.22
N PHE A 126 -3.89 11.08 0.14
CA PHE A 126 -2.73 11.43 -0.66
C PHE A 126 -3.03 11.27 -2.16
N TRP A 127 -2.18 11.86 -2.99
CA TRP A 127 -2.18 11.68 -4.43
C TRP A 127 -0.80 11.98 -5.00
N ASN A 128 -0.57 11.55 -6.24
CA ASN A 128 0.55 12.03 -7.04
C ASN A 128 0.10 13.22 -7.88
N ALA A 129 0.57 14.43 -7.56
CA ALA A 129 0.28 15.65 -8.32
C ALA A 129 1.27 15.89 -9.46
N GLU A 130 2.33 15.10 -9.56
CA GLU A 130 3.43 15.28 -10.49
C GLU A 130 3.13 14.64 -11.85
N ASP A 131 3.92 15.01 -12.86
CA ASP A 131 3.89 14.44 -14.21
C ASP A 131 4.79 13.19 -14.36
N VAL A 132 5.37 12.73 -13.25
CA VAL A 132 6.21 11.52 -13.16
C VAL A 132 5.70 10.59 -12.05
N PRO A 133 5.98 9.27 -12.09
CA PRO A 133 5.61 8.37 -11.01
C PRO A 133 6.24 8.75 -9.66
N VAL A 134 5.56 8.40 -8.57
CA VAL A 134 6.08 8.47 -7.21
C VAL A 134 6.19 7.06 -6.63
N LYS A 135 7.31 6.78 -5.96
CA LYS A 135 7.57 5.53 -5.24
C LYS A 135 7.72 5.82 -3.76
N PHE A 136 6.98 5.12 -2.92
CA PHE A 136 6.98 5.34 -1.47
C PHE A 136 6.73 4.05 -0.69
N LEU A 137 7.12 4.06 0.58
CA LEU A 137 6.69 3.09 1.58
C LEU A 137 5.57 3.70 2.41
N ASP A 138 4.52 2.91 2.65
CA ASP A 138 3.54 3.20 3.67
C ASP A 138 3.62 2.15 4.77
N ILE A 139 3.69 2.64 6.01
CA ILE A 139 3.76 1.85 7.24
C ILE A 139 2.49 2.08 8.03
N TYR A 140 1.87 0.98 8.43
CA TYR A 140 0.56 0.93 9.06
C TYR A 140 0.70 0.37 10.48
N THR A 141 0.51 1.20 11.50
CA THR A 141 0.63 0.78 12.91
C THR A 141 -0.74 0.57 13.55
N ASN A 142 -0.83 -0.31 14.56
CA ASN A 142 -2.04 -0.53 15.39
C ASN A 142 -3.22 -1.28 14.71
N GLN A 143 -3.08 -1.73 13.46
CA GLN A 143 -4.10 -2.52 12.79
C GLN A 143 -3.50 -3.58 11.85
N ASN A 144 -4.17 -4.72 11.72
CA ASN A 144 -3.84 -5.75 10.76
C ASN A 144 -4.25 -5.33 9.33
N PHE A 145 -3.41 -4.49 8.71
CA PHE A 145 -3.68 -3.95 7.39
C PHE A 145 -3.66 -5.02 6.29
N ASP A 146 -2.94 -6.14 6.48
CA ASP A 146 -2.86 -7.22 5.50
C ASP A 146 -4.23 -7.87 5.27
N ASP A 147 -4.92 -8.23 6.36
CA ASP A 147 -6.23 -8.88 6.30
C ASP A 147 -7.28 -7.92 5.74
N PHE A 148 -7.22 -6.65 6.13
CA PHE A 148 -8.03 -5.59 5.51
C PHE A 148 -7.83 -5.55 3.99
N GLN A 149 -6.58 -5.56 3.50
CA GLN A 149 -6.31 -5.55 2.06
C GLN A 149 -6.85 -6.79 1.34
N ILE A 150 -6.79 -7.97 1.97
CA ILE A 150 -7.35 -9.21 1.42
C ILE A 150 -8.86 -9.07 1.26
N GLU A 151 -9.56 -8.63 2.30
CA GLU A 151 -11.01 -8.41 2.26
C GLU A 151 -11.39 -7.31 1.26
N TYR A 152 -10.64 -6.21 1.21
CA TYR A 152 -10.85 -5.14 0.24
C TYR A 152 -10.70 -5.63 -1.21
N LYS A 153 -9.69 -6.46 -1.50
CA LYS A 153 -9.52 -7.10 -2.81
C LYS A 153 -10.70 -8.02 -3.14
N ALA A 154 -11.21 -8.78 -2.17
CA ALA A 154 -12.38 -9.63 -2.34
C ALA A 154 -13.64 -8.83 -2.66
N VAL A 155 -13.89 -7.71 -1.94
CA VAL A 155 -15.01 -6.82 -2.23
C VAL A 155 -14.87 -6.19 -3.62
N LYS A 156 -13.67 -5.71 -4.00
CA LYS A 156 -13.43 -5.18 -5.36
C LYS A 156 -13.68 -6.22 -6.44
N LYS A 157 -13.28 -7.48 -6.21
CA LYS A 157 -13.57 -8.58 -7.13
C LYS A 157 -15.08 -8.82 -7.23
N TYR A 158 -15.79 -8.87 -6.11
CA TYR A 158 -17.25 -9.00 -6.08
C TYR A 158 -17.93 -7.88 -6.88
N LEU A 159 -17.56 -6.61 -6.67
CA LEU A 159 -18.13 -5.48 -7.41
C LEU A 159 -17.92 -5.63 -8.92
N LYS A 160 -16.71 -6.04 -9.33
CA LYS A 160 -16.38 -6.28 -10.74
C LYS A 160 -17.20 -7.43 -11.34
N ASP A 161 -17.25 -8.58 -10.66
CA ASP A 161 -17.95 -9.78 -11.14
C ASP A 161 -19.46 -9.53 -11.28
N ASN A 162 -20.02 -8.66 -10.43
CA ASN A 162 -21.42 -8.26 -10.47
C ASN A 162 -21.67 -6.98 -11.29
N GLN A 163 -20.68 -6.49 -12.03
CA GLN A 163 -20.79 -5.31 -12.92
C GLN A 163 -21.32 -4.05 -12.20
N ILE A 164 -21.03 -3.92 -10.90
CA ILE A 164 -21.38 -2.73 -10.13
C ILE A 164 -20.40 -1.62 -10.50
N ALA A 165 -20.92 -0.50 -10.98
CA ALA A 165 -20.13 0.64 -11.40
C ALA A 165 -19.23 1.13 -10.25
N LYS A 166 -17.96 1.43 -10.57
CA LYS A 166 -17.05 2.12 -9.66
C LYS A 166 -17.61 3.50 -9.32
N ASP A 167 -17.25 4.01 -8.14
CA ASP A 167 -17.62 5.34 -7.68
C ASP A 167 -19.14 5.62 -7.70
N SER A 168 -19.93 4.56 -7.53
CA SER A 168 -21.39 4.60 -7.46
C SER A 168 -21.89 4.41 -6.03
N LYS A 169 -23.10 4.88 -5.74
CA LYS A 169 -23.77 4.66 -4.45
C LYS A 169 -23.78 3.19 -4.03
N ALA A 170 -24.00 2.27 -4.98
CA ALA A 170 -24.00 0.84 -4.71
C ALA A 170 -22.60 0.31 -4.36
N SER A 171 -21.56 0.74 -5.08
CA SER A 171 -20.18 0.37 -4.76
C SER A 171 -19.73 0.93 -3.40
N TYR A 172 -20.10 2.18 -3.09
CA TYR A 172 -19.77 2.82 -1.82
C TYR A 172 -20.45 2.11 -0.66
N ALA A 173 -21.76 1.83 -0.74
CA ALA A 173 -22.45 1.09 0.30
C ALA A 173 -21.78 -0.24 0.63
N LYS A 174 -21.37 -1.00 -0.41
CA LYS A 174 -20.69 -2.29 -0.20
C LYS A 174 -19.29 -2.14 0.41
N LEU A 175 -18.57 -1.10 0.01
CA LEU A 175 -17.24 -0.81 0.54
C LEU A 175 -17.32 -0.28 1.98
N ASP A 176 -18.32 0.52 2.31
CA ASP A 176 -18.50 1.12 3.64
C ASP A 176 -18.85 0.07 4.69
N GLU A 177 -19.53 -1.02 4.33
CA GLU A 177 -19.67 -2.20 5.20
C GLU A 177 -18.30 -2.74 5.65
N LEU A 178 -17.36 -2.84 4.72
CA LEU A 178 -15.99 -3.28 5.00
C LEU A 178 -15.23 -2.20 5.78
N PHE A 179 -15.24 -0.96 5.33
CA PHE A 179 -14.51 0.12 5.98
C PHE A 179 -14.95 0.31 7.44
N SER A 180 -16.25 0.27 7.71
CA SER A 180 -16.79 0.36 9.08
C SER A 180 -16.33 -0.80 9.97
N LYS A 181 -16.26 -2.03 9.44
CA LYS A 181 -15.72 -3.19 10.18
C LYS A 181 -14.26 -2.96 10.61
N TRP A 182 -13.50 -2.22 9.81
CA TRP A 182 -12.10 -1.91 10.05
C TRP A 182 -11.88 -0.52 10.67
N GLY A 183 -12.92 0.13 11.21
CA GLY A 183 -12.79 1.44 11.85
C GLY A 183 -12.30 2.52 10.89
N ILE A 184 -12.77 2.48 9.64
CA ILE A 184 -12.47 3.44 8.59
C ILE A 184 -13.76 4.13 8.19
N THR A 185 -13.78 5.46 8.23
CA THR A 185 -14.87 6.27 7.68
C THR A 185 -14.38 6.99 6.42
N MET A 186 -15.06 6.76 5.30
CA MET A 186 -14.72 7.35 4.01
C MET A 186 -15.62 8.55 3.68
N TYR A 187 -15.05 9.55 3.00
CA TYR A 187 -15.73 10.73 2.47
C TYR A 187 -15.67 10.71 0.94
N HIS A 188 -16.38 9.73 0.35
CA HIS A 188 -16.32 9.43 -1.09
C HIS A 188 -16.61 10.63 -1.99
N GLU A 189 -17.53 11.50 -1.56
CA GLU A 189 -17.96 12.69 -2.28
C GLU A 189 -16.85 13.72 -2.47
N GLN A 190 -15.82 13.71 -1.62
CA GLN A 190 -14.69 14.65 -1.70
C GLN A 190 -13.62 14.22 -2.71
N ARG A 191 -13.62 12.95 -3.16
CA ARG A 191 -12.61 12.44 -4.09
C ARG A 191 -12.65 13.18 -5.44
N LYS A 192 -13.83 13.31 -6.05
CA LYS A 192 -13.98 13.94 -7.37
C LYS A 192 -13.59 15.42 -7.36
N PRO A 193 -14.02 16.26 -6.41
CA PRO A 193 -13.56 17.66 -6.31
C PRO A 193 -12.03 17.80 -6.21
N ILE A 194 -11.35 16.91 -5.48
CA ILE A 194 -9.88 16.91 -5.38
C ILE A 194 -9.27 16.56 -6.74
N MET A 195 -9.79 15.53 -7.40
CA MET A 195 -9.33 15.14 -8.74
C MET A 195 -9.46 16.29 -9.74
N GLU A 196 -10.61 16.96 -9.77
CA GLU A 196 -10.85 18.10 -10.67
C GLU A 196 -9.93 19.27 -10.36
N LYS A 197 -9.73 19.58 -9.07
CA LYS A 197 -8.88 20.69 -8.62
C LYS A 197 -7.41 20.51 -9.03
N TYR A 198 -6.89 19.28 -8.97
CA TYR A 198 -5.47 18.98 -9.22
C TYR A 198 -5.20 18.28 -10.55
N GLY A 199 -6.24 18.08 -11.39
CA GLY A 199 -6.11 17.41 -12.68
C GLY A 199 -5.71 15.94 -12.58
N LEU A 200 -6.32 15.19 -11.65
CA LEU A 200 -5.97 13.80 -11.34
C LEU A 200 -6.90 12.77 -12.00
N THR A 201 -6.43 11.52 -12.05
CA THR A 201 -7.12 10.32 -12.54
C THR A 201 -7.43 9.32 -11.43
#